data_AF-A0A6V2BHE9-F1
#
_entry.id   AF-A0A6V2BHE9-F1
#
_cell.length_a   1.000
_cell.length_b   1.000
_cell.length_c   1.000
_cell.angle_alpha   90.00
_cell.angle_beta   90.00
_cell.angle_gamma   90.00
#
_symmetry.space_group_name_H-M   'P 1'
#
loop_
_entity.id
_entity.type
_entity.pdbx_description
1 polymer ?
#
loop_
_entity_poly.entity_id
_entity_poly.type
_entity_poly.pdbx_seq_one_letter_code
_entity_poly.pdbx_strand_id
1 'polypeptide(L)'
;MVIDKTGGLFRLAVGLMQACATQNITTDFSPLVNNLGLYFQIRDDLINLVDEDYFKAKTFCEDLTEGKFSFPIVHCVTLNMDEAGTRLLSILRQRTDDVDVKLYAQSLMKQSGSLRYTWEKCVGLKDEIVEQIESLGGNAPLLKLVEYLHATITGLEGAVSGTSTEPQQPPQP
;
A
#
# COMPACT_ATOMS: atom_id res chain seq x y z
N MET A 1 -3.47 14.68 -2.85
CA MET A 1 -3.26 14.25 -1.44
C MET A 1 -1.98 13.41 -1.28
N VAL A 2 -1.87 12.19 -1.82
CA VAL A 2 -0.63 11.38 -1.68
C VAL A 2 0.56 11.96 -2.44
N ILE A 3 0.33 12.42 -3.68
CA ILE A 3 1.34 13.09 -4.52
C ILE A 3 1.86 14.37 -3.83
N ASP A 4 1.02 15.03 -3.03
CA ASP A 4 1.37 16.29 -2.37
C ASP A 4 2.04 16.07 -1.01
N LYS A 5 1.62 15.03 -0.25
CA LYS A 5 2.19 14.70 1.06
C LYS A 5 3.55 14.00 0.93
N THR A 6 3.60 12.90 0.19
CA THR A 6 4.79 12.03 0.11
C THR A 6 5.63 12.40 -1.11
N GLY A 7 4.99 12.63 -2.26
CA GLY A 7 5.66 13.12 -3.46
C GLY A 7 6.17 14.56 -3.32
N GLY A 8 5.62 15.37 -2.40
CA GLY A 8 6.06 16.75 -2.17
C GLY A 8 7.50 16.84 -1.64
N LEU A 9 7.85 16.01 -0.66
CA LEU A 9 9.20 15.98 -0.09
C LEU A 9 10.22 15.47 -1.12
N PHE A 10 9.87 14.43 -1.89
CA PHE A 10 10.75 13.93 -2.94
C PHE A 10 10.94 14.95 -4.07
N ARG A 11 9.87 15.62 -4.51
CA ARG A 11 9.95 16.69 -5.50
C ARG A 11 10.81 17.86 -5.01
N LEU A 12 10.68 18.24 -3.74
CA LEU A 12 11.53 19.27 -3.14
C LEU A 12 13.01 18.85 -3.15
N ALA A 13 13.33 17.65 -2.68
CA ALA A 13 14.70 17.16 -2.64
C ALA A 13 15.34 17.11 -4.03
N VAL A 14 14.65 16.49 -5.00
CA VAL A 14 15.13 16.41 -6.38
C VAL A 14 15.21 17.79 -7.03
N GLY A 15 14.22 18.66 -6.81
CA GLY A 15 14.23 20.03 -7.32
C GLY A 15 15.40 20.86 -6.79
N LEU A 16 15.73 20.75 -5.50
CA LEU A 16 16.91 21.39 -4.90
C LEU A 16 18.22 20.84 -5.50
N MET A 17 18.30 19.52 -5.71
CA MET A 17 19.47 18.91 -6.36
C MET A 17 19.62 19.40 -7.80
N GLN A 18 18.52 19.48 -8.56
CA GLN A 18 18.52 19.99 -9.94
C GLN A 18 18.90 21.46 -10.01
N ALA A 19 18.47 22.29 -9.05
CA ALA A 19 18.84 23.71 -8.99
C ALA A 19 20.35 23.93 -8.83
N CYS A 20 21.07 22.96 -8.27
CA CYS A 20 22.53 22.99 -8.11
C CYS A 20 23.27 22.06 -9.09
N ALA A 21 22.57 21.40 -10.01
CA ALA A 21 23.16 20.41 -10.89
C ALA A 21 23.93 21.07 -12.05
N THR A 22 25.04 20.44 -12.46
CA THR A 22 25.81 20.83 -13.65
C THR A 22 25.48 19.99 -14.88
N GLN A 23 24.69 18.91 -14.70
CA GLN A 23 24.25 17.97 -15.72
C GLN A 23 22.77 17.63 -15.48
N ASN A 24 22.04 17.19 -16.51
CA ASN A 24 20.63 16.79 -16.42
C ASN A 24 19.69 17.87 -15.85
N ILE A 25 20.04 19.15 -16.06
CA ILE A 25 19.32 20.31 -15.52
C ILE A 25 17.90 20.39 -16.10
N THR A 26 17.74 20.05 -17.38
CA THR A 26 16.45 20.08 -18.09
C THR A 26 15.71 18.75 -18.08
N THR A 27 16.27 17.72 -17.45
CA THR A 27 15.64 16.39 -17.40
C THR A 27 14.46 16.44 -16.43
N ASP A 28 13.28 16.02 -16.88
CA ASP A 28 12.11 15.96 -16.01
C ASP A 28 12.09 14.66 -15.21
N PHE A 29 12.44 14.74 -13.94
CA PHE A 29 12.36 13.61 -13.00
C PHE A 29 10.99 13.51 -12.31
N SER A 30 10.06 14.44 -12.57
CA SER A 30 8.76 14.50 -11.87
C SER A 30 7.96 13.20 -12.00
N PRO A 31 7.86 12.55 -13.17
CA PRO A 31 7.12 11.28 -13.30
C PRO A 31 7.68 10.18 -12.40
N LEU A 32 8.99 9.97 -12.41
CA LEU A 32 9.67 8.98 -11.56
C LEU A 32 9.47 9.28 -10.08
N VAL A 33 9.66 10.54 -9.70
CA VAL A 33 9.53 10.98 -8.30
C VAL A 33 8.09 10.80 -7.78
N ASN A 34 7.10 11.12 -8.61
CA ASN A 34 5.69 10.94 -8.25
C ASN A 34 5.34 9.46 -8.10
N ASN A 35 5.80 8.61 -9.02
CA ASN A 35 5.58 7.16 -8.95
C ASN A 35 6.26 6.54 -7.73
N LEU A 36 7.49 6.94 -7.41
CA LEU A 36 8.16 6.55 -6.17
C LEU A 36 7.31 6.96 -4.95
N GLY A 37 6.92 8.23 -4.85
CA GLY A 37 6.12 8.70 -3.72
C GLY A 37 4.79 7.94 -3.56
N LEU A 38 4.13 7.60 -4.66
CA LEU A 38 2.92 6.80 -4.66
C LEU A 38 3.18 5.35 -4.22
N TYR A 39 4.21 4.72 -4.78
CA TYR A 39 4.62 3.36 -4.42
C TYR A 39 4.94 3.23 -2.93
N PHE A 40 5.73 4.17 -2.39
CA PHE A 40 6.08 4.16 -0.97
C PHE A 40 4.85 4.26 -0.06
N GLN A 41 3.89 5.13 -0.39
CA GLN A 41 2.68 5.29 0.41
C GLN A 41 1.78 4.05 0.34
N ILE A 42 1.51 3.53 -0.86
CA ILE A 42 0.61 2.37 -1.02
C ILE A 42 1.24 1.14 -0.37
N ARG A 43 2.56 0.96 -0.48
CA ARG A 43 3.29 -0.11 0.19
C ARG A 43 3.17 -0.02 1.71
N ASP A 44 3.33 1.17 2.27
CA ASP A 44 3.22 1.41 3.72
C ASP A 44 1.80 1.10 4.24
N ASP A 45 0.79 1.60 3.53
CA ASP A 45 -0.63 1.33 3.82
C ASP A 45 -0.94 -0.18 3.74
N LEU A 46 -0.34 -0.92 2.79
CA LEU A 46 -0.51 -2.37 2.67
C LEU A 46 0.12 -3.12 3.86
N ILE A 47 1.37 -2.79 4.22
CA ILE A 47 2.08 -3.45 5.32
C ILE A 47 1.35 -3.20 6.65
N ASN A 48 0.82 -2.00 6.86
CA ASN A 48 0.05 -1.66 8.06
C ASN A 48 -1.15 -2.60 8.30
N LEU A 49 -1.75 -3.10 7.21
CA LEU A 49 -3.01 -3.86 7.26
C LEU A 49 -2.87 -5.36 7.07
N VAL A 50 -1.76 -5.86 6.52
CA VAL A 50 -1.59 -7.29 6.20
C VAL A 50 -0.73 -8.02 7.22
N ASP A 51 0.23 -7.34 7.84
CA ASP A 51 1.29 -8.03 8.56
C ASP A 51 0.92 -8.36 10.02
N GLU A 52 0.34 -9.55 10.22
CA GLU A 52 -0.04 -10.07 11.53
C GLU A 52 1.18 -10.38 12.43
N ASP A 53 2.31 -10.77 11.85
CA ASP A 53 3.51 -11.17 12.59
C ASP A 53 4.48 -10.01 12.86
N TYR A 54 4.59 -9.04 11.95
CA TYR A 54 5.41 -7.82 12.13
C TYR A 54 4.88 -6.93 13.26
N PHE A 55 3.60 -7.05 13.62
CA PHE A 55 2.95 -6.21 14.62
C PHE A 55 2.56 -6.87 15.94
N LYS A 56 2.88 -8.17 16.16
CA LYS A 56 2.86 -8.80 17.50
C LYS A 56 3.64 -8.00 18.56
N ALA A 57 4.47 -7.05 18.13
CA ALA A 57 5.30 -6.23 19.00
C ALA A 57 4.68 -4.91 19.50
N LYS A 58 3.66 -4.26 18.85
CA LYS A 58 3.00 -3.05 19.44
C LYS A 58 1.87 -2.32 18.66
N THR A 59 1.67 -2.50 17.36
CA THR A 59 0.84 -1.56 16.55
C THR A 59 0.13 -2.19 15.33
N PHE A 60 -0.82 -3.10 15.53
CA PHE A 60 -1.56 -3.77 14.44
C PHE A 60 -2.67 -2.88 13.87
N CYS A 61 -2.75 -2.73 12.54
CA CYS A 61 -3.79 -1.96 11.83
C CYS A 61 -4.03 -0.57 12.42
N GLU A 62 -2.97 0.21 12.67
CA GLU A 62 -3.07 1.56 13.24
C GLU A 62 -3.90 2.51 12.37
N ASP A 63 -3.95 2.29 11.06
CA ASP A 63 -4.84 3.06 10.18
C ASP A 63 -6.31 3.00 10.66
N LEU A 64 -6.75 1.87 11.23
CA LEU A 64 -8.09 1.71 11.81
C LEU A 64 -8.23 2.45 13.14
N THR A 65 -7.21 2.43 14.00
CA THR A 65 -7.18 3.19 15.26
C THR A 65 -7.22 4.70 14.99
N GLU A 66 -6.43 5.19 14.04
CA GLU A 66 -6.41 6.60 13.66
C GLU A 66 -7.70 7.04 12.94
N GLY A 67 -8.43 6.09 12.34
CA GLY A 67 -9.53 6.36 11.42
C GLY A 67 -9.03 6.92 10.08
N LYS A 68 -7.83 6.52 9.67
CA LYS A 68 -7.17 6.97 8.44
C LYS A 68 -7.77 6.28 7.22
N PHE A 69 -8.11 7.08 6.21
CA PHE A 69 -8.55 6.59 4.90
C PHE A 69 -7.33 6.23 4.04
N SER A 70 -6.67 5.11 4.36
CA SER A 70 -5.58 4.58 3.54
C SER A 70 -6.07 3.96 2.24
N PHE A 71 -5.15 3.75 1.28
CA PHE A 71 -5.48 3.28 -0.07
C PHE A 71 -6.40 2.04 -0.11
N PRO A 72 -6.10 0.92 0.58
CA PRO A 72 -6.98 -0.27 0.63
C PRO A 72 -8.35 0.00 1.26
N ILE A 73 -8.43 0.86 2.27
CA ILE A 73 -9.69 1.23 2.94
C ILE A 73 -10.57 2.04 1.98
N VAL A 74 -10.00 3.04 1.32
CA VAL A 74 -10.70 3.84 0.31
C VAL A 74 -11.21 2.94 -0.80
N HIS A 75 -10.34 2.09 -1.36
CA HIS A 75 -10.73 1.15 -2.41
C HIS A 75 -11.92 0.28 -1.96
N CYS A 76 -11.85 -0.32 -0.77
CA CYS A 76 -12.91 -1.17 -0.24
C CYS A 76 -14.24 -0.43 -0.09
N VAL A 77 -14.23 0.79 0.44
CA VAL A 77 -15.43 1.61 0.62
C VAL A 77 -16.00 2.09 -0.72
N THR A 78 -15.14 2.42 -1.70
CA THR A 78 -15.58 2.94 -3.00
C THR A 78 -16.10 1.85 -3.93
N LEU A 79 -15.50 0.66 -3.90
CA LEU A 79 -15.88 -0.46 -4.76
C LEU A 79 -17.17 -1.12 -4.26
N ASN A 80 -17.33 -1.20 -2.94
CA ASN A 80 -18.43 -1.89 -2.29
C ASN A 80 -19.30 -0.89 -1.54
N MET A 81 -20.12 -0.13 -2.28
CA MET A 81 -21.22 0.68 -1.70
C MET A 81 -22.35 -0.19 -1.11
N ASP A 82 -22.07 -1.46 -0.84
CA ASP A 82 -22.94 -2.46 -0.25
C ASP A 82 -22.70 -2.57 1.26
N GLU A 83 -23.06 -3.71 1.84
CA GLU A 83 -22.95 -3.98 3.27
C GLU A 83 -21.50 -3.98 3.77
N ALA A 84 -20.52 -4.44 2.98
CA ALA A 84 -19.13 -4.57 3.41
C ALA A 84 -18.43 -3.21 3.57
N GLY A 85 -18.60 -2.30 2.59
CA GLY A 85 -18.04 -0.95 2.69
C GLY A 85 -18.70 -0.12 3.79
N THR A 86 -20.01 -0.27 3.99
CA THR A 86 -20.74 0.39 5.08
C THR A 86 -20.28 -0.09 6.47
N ARG A 87 -20.06 -1.40 6.62
CA ARG A 87 -19.50 -2.00 7.84
C ARG A 87 -18.07 -1.52 8.10
N LEU A 88 -17.20 -1.53 7.09
CA LEU A 88 -15.82 -1.06 7.22
C LEU A 88 -15.77 0.42 7.60
N LEU A 89 -16.61 1.26 7.00
CA LEU A 89 -16.70 2.68 7.37
C LEU A 89 -17.17 2.86 8.82
N SER A 90 -18.11 2.02 9.27
CA SER A 90 -18.58 2.04 10.66
C SER A 90 -17.48 1.66 11.64
N ILE A 91 -16.64 0.67 11.30
CA ILE A 91 -15.47 0.29 12.09
C ILE A 91 -14.43 1.43 12.10
N LEU A 92 -14.12 2.02 10.95
CA LEU A 92 -13.16 3.12 10.83
C LEU A 92 -13.56 4.33 11.70
N ARG A 93 -14.86 4.62 11.80
CA ARG A 93 -15.39 5.71 12.64
C ARG A 93 -15.27 5.43 14.14
N GLN A 94 -15.16 4.16 14.55
CA GLN A 94 -15.02 3.80 15.96
C GLN A 94 -13.63 4.11 16.50
N ARG A 95 -12.59 4.19 15.63
CA ARG A 95 -11.20 4.40 16.06
C ARG A 95 -10.79 3.43 17.17
N THR A 96 -11.09 2.16 16.91
CA THR A 96 -10.99 1.10 17.92
C THR A 96 -9.57 0.55 18.00
N ASP A 97 -9.16 0.21 19.23
CA ASP A 97 -7.94 -0.56 19.50
C ASP A 97 -8.22 -2.07 19.67
N ASP A 98 -9.48 -2.48 19.53
CA ASP A 98 -9.90 -3.87 19.63
C ASP A 98 -9.34 -4.71 18.47
N VAL A 99 -8.55 -5.72 18.83
CA VAL A 99 -7.87 -6.60 17.87
C VAL A 99 -8.85 -7.42 17.05
N ASP A 100 -9.94 -7.92 17.66
CA ASP A 100 -10.94 -8.73 16.96
C ASP A 100 -11.70 -7.89 15.93
N VAL A 101 -11.99 -6.63 16.27
CA VAL A 101 -12.61 -5.68 15.32
C VAL A 101 -11.66 -5.35 14.17
N LYS A 102 -10.36 -5.18 14.45
CA LYS A 102 -9.33 -4.95 13.42
C LYS A 102 -9.17 -6.16 12.49
N LEU A 103 -9.16 -7.38 13.02
CA LEU A 103 -9.13 -8.62 12.25
C LEU A 103 -10.38 -8.75 11.36
N TYR A 104 -11.56 -8.41 11.89
CA TYR A 104 -12.77 -8.42 11.10
C TYR A 104 -12.73 -7.40 9.95
N ALA A 105 -12.27 -6.16 10.20
CA ALA A 105 -12.07 -5.16 9.15
C ALA A 105 -11.07 -5.63 8.07
N GLN A 106 -9.96 -6.25 8.48
CA GLN A 106 -9.00 -6.87 7.58
C GLN A 106 -9.66 -7.97 6.72
N SER A 107 -10.48 -8.84 7.33
CA SER A 107 -11.20 -9.88 6.59
C SER A 107 -12.17 -9.30 5.54
N LEU A 108 -12.86 -8.19 5.85
CA LEU A 108 -13.74 -7.50 4.89
C LEU A 108 -12.93 -6.96 3.70
N MET A 109 -11.76 -6.38 3.97
CA MET A 109 -10.86 -5.88 2.91
C MET A 109 -10.24 -7.02 2.08
N LYS A 110 -10.00 -8.18 2.69
CA LYS A 110 -9.51 -9.38 2.00
C LYS A 110 -10.59 -9.98 1.09
N GLN A 111 -11.80 -10.16 1.61
CA GLN A 111 -12.94 -10.72 0.88
C GLN A 111 -13.40 -9.83 -0.28
N SER A 112 -13.34 -8.51 -0.10
CA SER A 112 -13.63 -7.56 -1.19
C SER A 112 -12.55 -7.48 -2.27
N GLY A 113 -11.42 -8.17 -2.09
CA GLY A 113 -10.27 -8.09 -2.99
C GLY A 113 -9.47 -6.78 -2.89
N SER A 114 -9.75 -5.91 -1.93
CA SER A 114 -9.09 -4.61 -1.81
C SER A 114 -7.62 -4.72 -1.42
N LEU A 115 -7.26 -5.69 -0.55
CA LEU A 115 -5.86 -5.97 -0.23
C LEU A 115 -5.09 -6.50 -1.45
N ARG A 116 -5.71 -7.42 -2.21
CA ARG A 116 -5.11 -7.93 -3.45
C ARG A 116 -4.91 -6.83 -4.48
N TYR A 117 -5.92 -6.00 -4.70
CA TYR A 117 -5.82 -4.85 -5.62
C TYR A 117 -4.70 -3.88 -5.22
N THR A 118 -4.56 -3.62 -3.92
CA THR A 118 -3.48 -2.77 -3.38
C THR A 118 -2.10 -3.37 -3.65
N TRP A 119 -1.95 -4.68 -3.44
CA TRP A 119 -0.71 -5.40 -3.76
C TRP A 119 -0.38 -5.37 -5.26
N GLU A 120 -1.37 -5.66 -6.12
CA GLU A 120 -1.21 -5.59 -7.59
C GLU A 120 -0.80 -4.18 -8.04
N LYS A 121 -1.37 -3.14 -7.41
CA LYS A 121 -0.99 -1.75 -7.69
C LYS A 121 0.46 -1.47 -7.30
N CYS A 122 0.96 -2.02 -6.19
CA CYS A 122 2.37 -1.94 -5.83
C CYS A 122 3.29 -2.65 -6.84
N VAL A 123 2.91 -3.83 -7.34
CA VAL A 123 3.65 -4.56 -8.37
C VAL A 123 3.73 -3.73 -9.66
N GLY A 124 2.60 -3.25 -10.16
CA GLY A 124 2.57 -2.42 -11.37
C GLY A 124 3.38 -1.14 -11.23
N LEU A 125 3.28 -0.43 -10.10
CA LEU A 125 4.08 0.76 -9.84
C LEU A 125 5.57 0.47 -9.78
N LYS A 126 5.99 -0.66 -9.19
CA LYS A 126 7.39 -1.07 -9.17
C LYS A 126 7.90 -1.27 -10.60
N ASP A 127 7.14 -1.91 -11.47
CA ASP A 127 7.57 -2.15 -12.86
C ASP A 127 7.69 -0.84 -13.64
N GLU A 128 6.71 0.07 -13.50
CA GLU A 128 6.78 1.43 -14.07
C GLU A 128 8.02 2.20 -13.57
N ILE A 129 8.34 2.10 -12.28
CA ILE A 129 9.51 2.77 -11.68
C ILE A 129 10.82 2.21 -12.25
N VAL A 130 10.93 0.89 -12.41
CA VAL A 130 12.12 0.25 -12.98
C VAL A 130 12.35 0.72 -14.41
N GLU A 131 11.30 0.71 -15.24
CA GLU A 131 11.36 1.20 -16.62
C GLU A 131 11.74 2.69 -16.69
N GLN A 132 11.19 3.51 -15.80
CA GLN A 132 11.54 4.93 -15.68
C GLN A 132 13.01 5.13 -15.29
N ILE A 133 13.55 4.32 -14.37
CA ILE A 133 14.96 4.40 -13.99
C ILE A 133 15.86 4.06 -15.17
N GLU A 134 15.53 3.00 -15.93
CA GLU A 134 16.30 2.58 -17.10
C GLU A 134 16.26 3.63 -18.22
N SER A 135 15.08 4.16 -18.54
CA SER A 135 14.92 5.19 -19.57
C SER A 135 15.63 6.51 -19.23
N LEU A 136 15.84 6.80 -17.95
CA LEU A 136 16.59 7.96 -17.47
C LEU A 136 18.12 7.74 -17.38
N GLY A 137 18.63 6.65 -17.95
CA GLY A 137 20.07 6.34 -18.00
C GLY A 137 20.56 5.41 -16.88
N GLY A 138 19.64 4.84 -16.10
CA GLY A 138 19.93 3.85 -15.07
C GLY A 138 20.44 4.43 -13.76
N ASN A 139 20.12 3.75 -12.65
CA ASN A 139 20.61 4.08 -11.32
C ASN A 139 20.64 2.83 -10.45
N ALA A 140 21.79 2.14 -10.41
CA ALA A 140 21.91 0.85 -9.72
C ALA A 140 21.61 0.91 -8.20
N PRO A 141 22.05 1.95 -7.45
CA PRO A 141 21.64 2.11 -6.05
C PRO A 141 20.13 2.25 -5.87
N LEU A 142 19.47 3.07 -6.69
CA LEU A 142 18.03 3.29 -6.59
C LEU A 142 17.25 2.02 -6.96
N LEU A 143 17.68 1.31 -8.01
CA LEU A 143 17.08 0.04 -8.42
C LEU A 143 17.15 -0.99 -7.29
N LYS A 144 18.33 -1.17 -6.67
CA LYS A 144 18.50 -2.07 -5.52
C LYS A 144 17.60 -1.70 -4.35
N LEU A 145 17.40 -0.41 -4.08
CA LEU A 145 16.50 0.04 -3.03
C LEU A 145 15.05 -0.34 -3.33
N VAL A 146 14.58 -0.07 -4.56
CA VAL A 146 13.22 -0.42 -4.99
C VAL A 146 12.99 -1.92 -4.90
N GLU A 147 13.93 -2.73 -5.40
CA GLU A 147 13.89 -4.19 -5.32
C GLU A 147 13.86 -4.70 -3.88
N TYR A 148 14.75 -4.18 -3.02
CA TYR A 148 14.79 -4.54 -1.61
C TYR A 148 13.46 -4.27 -0.91
N LEU A 149 12.88 -3.09 -1.12
CA LEU A 149 11.59 -2.72 -0.54
C LEU A 149 10.45 -3.56 -1.10
N HIS A 150 10.51 -3.93 -2.37
CA HIS A 150 9.48 -4.77 -3.00
C HIS A 150 9.52 -6.21 -2.50
N ALA A 151 10.73 -6.77 -2.29
CA ALA A 151 10.90 -8.12 -1.78
C ALA A 151 10.21 -8.35 -0.43
N THR A 152 10.07 -7.30 0.40
CA THR A 152 9.38 -7.41 1.69
C THR A 152 7.87 -7.62 1.56
N ILE A 153 7.26 -7.28 0.41
CA ILE A 153 5.82 -7.45 0.17
C ILE A 153 5.50 -8.60 -0.78
N THR A 154 6.50 -9.18 -1.47
CA THR A 154 6.30 -10.34 -2.33
C THR A 154 5.79 -11.55 -1.54
N GLY A 155 6.27 -11.75 -0.31
CA GLY A 155 5.79 -12.83 0.57
C GLY A 155 4.34 -12.67 1.05
N LEU A 156 3.73 -11.49 0.85
CA LEU A 156 2.37 -11.20 1.31
C LEU A 156 1.28 -11.63 0.30
N GLU A 157 1.65 -12.14 -0.88
CA GLU A 157 0.69 -12.56 -1.92
C GLU A 157 -0.36 -13.56 -1.40
N GLY A 158 0.08 -14.54 -0.59
CA GLY A 158 -0.82 -15.50 0.07
C GLY A 158 -1.70 -14.88 1.15
N ALA A 159 -1.19 -13.85 1.85
CA ALA A 159 -1.93 -13.15 2.89
C ALA A 159 -3.04 -12.25 2.31
N VAL A 160 -2.84 -11.68 1.11
CA VAL A 160 -3.81 -10.80 0.44
C VAL A 160 -4.83 -11.54 -0.43
N SER A 161 -4.59 -12.79 -0.78
CA SER A 161 -5.50 -13.61 -1.60
C SER A 161 -6.56 -14.31 -0.74
N GLY A 162 -7.84 -13.99 -1.01
CA GLY A 162 -9.01 -14.50 -0.28
C GLY A 162 -9.41 -15.93 -0.65
N THR A 163 -8.49 -16.91 -0.61
CA THR A 163 -8.90 -18.32 -0.69
C THR A 163 -9.46 -18.73 0.67
N SER A 164 -10.77 -18.56 0.82
CA SER A 164 -11.55 -19.28 1.82
C SER A 164 -11.41 -20.78 1.51
N THR A 165 -10.65 -21.51 2.31
CA THR A 165 -11.04 -22.90 2.59
C THR A 165 -12.39 -22.82 3.30
N GLU A 166 -13.47 -23.11 2.60
CA GLU A 166 -14.77 -23.34 3.22
C GLU A 166 -14.59 -24.34 4.38
N PRO A 167 -15.10 -24.06 5.58
CA PRO A 167 -15.23 -25.11 6.58
C PRO A 167 -16.23 -26.12 6.04
N GLN A 168 -15.74 -27.32 5.69
CA GLN A 168 -16.59 -28.46 5.37
C GLN A 168 -17.61 -28.63 6.49
N GLN A 169 -18.88 -28.42 6.12
CA GLN A 169 -20.03 -28.62 6.99
C GLN A 169 -19.98 -30.07 7.51
N PRO A 170 -20.02 -30.32 8.83
CA PRO A 170 -20.01 -31.68 9.34
C PRO A 170 -21.26 -32.42 8.82
N PRO A 171 -21.16 -33.72 8.51
CA PRO A 171 -22.28 -34.48 8.02
C PRO A 171 -23.43 -34.41 9.02
N GLN A 172 -24.59 -33.95 8.55
CA GLN A 172 -25.83 -34.00 9.32
C GLN A 172 -26.26 -35.46 9.53
N PRO A 173 -26.92 -35.76 10.67
CA PRO A 173 -27.10 -37.12 11.20
C PRO A 173 -27.93 -38.05 10.31
#